data_AF-A0A2D8AGZ1-F1
#
_entry.id   AF-A0A2D8AGZ1-F1
#
_cell.length_a   1.000
_cell.length_b   1.000
_cell.length_c   1.000
_cell.angle_alpha   90.00
_cell.angle_beta   90.00
_cell.angle_gamma   90.00
#
_symmetry.space_group_name_H-M   'P 1'
#
loop_
_entity.id
_entity.type
_entity.pdbx_description
1 polymer ?
#
loop_
_entity_poly.entity_id
_entity_poly.type
_entity_poly.pdbx_seq_one_letter_code
_entity_poly.pdbx_strand_id
1 'polypeptide(L)' 'MAAKQQSEFNFEEALQELERLVSLMEEGELSLEDSMKAFEKGIKLTRECQAALQKAEQKVEILLNESGETQAFNVEDEG' A
#
# COMPACT_ATOMS: atom_id res chain seq x y z
N MET A 1 -32.53 7.19 -4.27
CA MET A 1 -31.26 7.67 -3.70
C MET A 1 -30.23 6.60 -3.97
N ALA A 2 -29.36 6.80 -4.97
CA ALA A 2 -28.30 5.84 -5.30
C ALA A 2 -27.14 6.07 -4.33
N ALA A 3 -26.93 5.12 -3.42
CA ALA A 3 -25.82 5.16 -2.48
C ALA A 3 -24.50 5.12 -3.28
N LYS A 4 -23.69 6.15 -3.09
CA LYS A 4 -22.37 6.32 -3.67
C LYS A 4 -21.48 5.22 -3.10
N GLN A 5 -21.34 4.13 -3.83
CA GLN A 5 -20.42 3.04 -3.49
C GLN A 5 -19.01 3.60 -3.72
N GLN A 6 -18.45 4.25 -2.69
CA GLN A 6 -17.02 4.54 -2.63
C GLN A 6 -16.34 3.18 -2.77
N SER A 7 -15.65 2.94 -3.88
CA SER A 7 -14.85 1.72 -4.03
C SER A 7 -13.83 1.72 -2.89
N GLU A 8 -13.97 0.77 -1.96
CA GLU A 8 -12.91 0.51 -1.01
C GLU A 8 -11.63 0.20 -1.79
N PHE A 9 -10.52 0.76 -1.32
CA PHE A 9 -9.22 0.49 -1.89
C PHE A 9 -8.92 -1.01 -1.74
N ASN A 10 -8.63 -1.68 -2.86
CA ASN A 10 -8.23 -3.08 -2.88
C ASN A 10 -6.69 -3.15 -2.80
N PHE A 11 -6.18 -3.63 -1.67
CA PHE A 11 -4.74 -3.66 -1.40
C PHE A 11 -4.03 -4.66 -2.31
N GLU A 12 -4.58 -5.85 -2.49
CA GLU A 12 -3.98 -6.92 -3.30
C GLU A 12 -3.86 -6.50 -4.76
N GLU A 13 -4.90 -5.88 -5.32
CA GLU A 13 -4.86 -5.36 -6.69
C GLU A 13 -3.85 -4.23 -6.86
N ALA A 14 -3.78 -3.30 -5.90
CA ALA A 14 -2.83 -2.19 -5.93
C ALA A 14 -1.37 -2.66 -5.82
N LEU A 15 -1.11 -3.65 -4.97
CA LEU A 15 0.20 -4.27 -4.82
C LEU A 15 0.62 -5.01 -6.09
N GLN A 16 -0.27 -5.81 -6.69
CA GLN A 16 0.01 -6.52 -7.93
C GLN A 16 0.32 -5.56 -9.08
N GLU A 17 -0.41 -4.44 -9.17
CA GLU A 17 -0.14 -3.43 -10.18
C GLU A 17 1.20 -2.72 -9.94
N LEU A 18 1.59 -2.50 -8.68
CA LEU A 18 2.90 -1.93 -8.35
C LEU A 18 4.03 -2.88 -8.77
N GLU A 19 3.92 -4.18 -8.48
CA GLU A 19 4.89 -5.22 -8.90
C GLU A 19 5.03 -5.26 -10.42
N ARG A 20 3.91 -5.15 -11.15
CA ARG A 20 3.91 -5.10 -12.62
C ARG A 20 4.63 -3.85 -13.14
N LEU A 21 4.43 -2.69 -12.51
CA LEU A 21 5.12 -1.46 -12.89
C LEU A 21 6.63 -1.56 -12.65
N VAL A 22 7.05 -2.12 -11.51
CA VAL A 22 8.47 -2.35 -11.21
C VAL A 22 9.09 -3.27 -12.25
N SER A 23 8.45 -4.39 -12.54
CA SER A 23 8.93 -5.35 -13.56
C SER A 23 9.12 -4.67 -14.93
N LEU A 24 8.13 -3.87 -15.35
CA LEU A 24 8.18 -3.13 -16.62
C LEU A 24 9.30 -2.08 -16.66
N MET A 25 9.59 -1.44 -15.53
CA MET A 25 10.70 -0.49 -15.42
C MET A 25 12.06 -1.17 -15.42
N GLU A 26 12.17 -2.37 -14.83
CA GLU A 26 13.39 -3.18 -14.80
C GLU A 26 13.73 -3.81 -16.16
N GLU A 27 12.71 -4.11 -16.98
CA GLU A 27 12.89 -4.58 -18.36
C GLU A 27 13.62 -3.55 -19.25
N GLY A 28 13.51 -2.27 -18.94
CA GLY A 28 14.28 -1.21 -19.62
C GLY A 28 13.81 -0.83 -21.03
N GLU A 29 12.68 -1.37 -21.49
CA GLU A 29 12.10 -1.12 -22.83
C GLU A 29 11.20 0.13 -22.87
N LEU A 30 11.01 0.82 -21.75
CA LEU A 30 10.16 2.01 -21.67
C LEU A 30 10.83 3.24 -22.26
N SER A 31 10.03 4.03 -22.99
CA SER A 31 10.43 5.40 -23.33
C SER A 31 10.61 6.25 -22.05
N LEU A 32 11.31 7.37 -22.16
CA LEU A 32 11.47 8.30 -21.04
C LEU A 32 10.11 8.79 -20.51
N GLU A 33 9.19 9.12 -21.41
CA GLU A 33 7.86 9.60 -21.03
C GLU A 33 7.06 8.50 -20.30
N ASP A 34 7.12 7.26 -20.79
CA ASP A 34 6.42 6.15 -20.16
C ASP A 34 7.05 5.74 -18.83
N SER A 35 8.39 5.84 -18.72
CA SER A 35 9.11 5.66 -17.46
C SER A 35 8.65 6.67 -16.41
N MET A 36 8.46 7.94 -16.79
CA MET A 36 7.95 8.97 -15.87
C MET A 36 6.53 8.68 -15.43
N LYS A 37 5.64 8.25 -16.35
CA LYS A 37 4.26 7.86 -16.00
C LYS A 37 4.22 6.63 -15.09
N ALA A 38 5.04 5.62 -15.37
CA ALA A 38 5.15 4.42 -14.56
C ALA A 38 5.62 4.77 -13.14
N PHE A 39 6.62 5.64 -13.02
CA PHE A 39 7.12 6.12 -11.74
C PHE A 39 6.07 6.89 -10.94
N GLU A 40 5.38 7.87 -11.55
CA GLU A 40 4.31 8.63 -10.88
C GLU A 40 3.20 7.70 -10.36
N LYS A 41 2.79 6.74 -11.18
CA LYS A 41 1.80 5.74 -10.79
C LYS A 41 2.31 4.84 -9.67
N GLY A 42 3.56 4.39 -9.73
CA GLY A 42 4.20 3.61 -8.68
C GLY A 42 4.20 4.34 -7.34
N ILE A 43 4.61 5.62 -7.32
CA ILE A 43 4.59 6.46 -6.10
C ILE A 43 3.18 6.56 -5.52
N LYS A 44 2.17 6.74 -6.38
CA LYS A 44 0.78 6.80 -5.92
C LYS A 44 0.34 5.48 -5.28
N LEU A 45 0.56 4.35 -5.94
CA LEU A 45 0.20 3.03 -5.42
C LEU A 45 0.91 2.73 -4.10
N THR A 46 2.21 3.01 -4.00
CA THR A 46 2.98 2.82 -2.77
C THR A 46 2.36 3.59 -1.60
N ARG A 47 1.97 4.86 -1.80
CA ARG A 47 1.33 5.67 -0.76
C ARG A 47 -0.02 5.10 -0.34
N GLU A 48 -0.81 4.63 -1.29
CA GLU A 48 -2.12 4.02 -0.99
C GLU A 48 -1.96 2.70 -0.22
N CYS A 49 -1.01 1.85 -0.62
CA CYS A 49 -0.66 0.62 0.09
C CYS A 49 -0.20 0.90 1.53
N GLN A 50 0.72 1.86 1.73
CA GLN A 50 1.19 2.26 3.06
C GLN A 50 0.05 2.76 3.94
N ALA A 51 -0.84 3.60 3.40
CA ALA A 51 -2.00 4.09 4.14
C ALA A 51 -2.97 2.98 4.53
N ALA A 52 -3.14 1.95 3.68
CA ALA A 52 -3.96 0.78 4.00
C ALA A 52 -3.32 -0.06 5.12
N LEU A 53 -2.01 -0.29 5.06
CA LEU A 53 -1.28 -1.02 6.09
C LEU A 53 -1.33 -0.31 7.44
N GLN A 54 -1.11 1.00 7.48
CA GLN A 54 -1.20 1.81 8.71
C GLN A 54 -2.59 1.70 9.36
N LYS A 55 -3.66 1.74 8.55
CA LYS A 55 -5.03 1.56 9.06
C LYS A 55 -5.26 0.15 9.62
N ALA A 56 -4.70 -0.87 8.97
CA ALA A 56 -4.80 -2.25 9.45
C ALA A 56 -4.04 -2.43 10.77
N GLU A 57 -2.82 -1.90 10.87
CA GLU A 57 -2.00 -1.90 12.08
C GLU A 57 -2.71 -1.22 13.24
N GLN A 58 -3.23 -0.01 13.04
CA GLN A 58 -4.00 0.71 14.07
C GLN A 58 -5.23 -0.09 14.53
N LYS A 59 -5.92 -0.77 13.61
CA LYS A 59 -7.08 -1.60 13.95
C LYS A 59 -6.67 -2.81 14.79
N VAL A 60 -5.54 -3.45 14.46
CA VAL A 60 -4.98 -4.55 15.25
C VAL A 60 -4.61 -4.07 16.65
N GLU A 61 -3.94 -2.92 16.77
CA GLU A 61 -3.55 -2.33 18.05
C GLU A 61 -4.77 -2.09 18.95
N ILE A 62 -5.85 -1.50 18.41
CA ILE A 62 -7.09 -1.27 19.16
C ILE A 62 -7.67 -2.60 19.69
N LEU A 63 -7.75 -3.63 18.83
CA LEU A 63 -8.32 -4.93 19.22
C LEU A 63 -7.49 -5.64 20.30
N LEU A 64 -6.16 -5.50 20.26
CA LEU A 64 -5.26 -6.03 21.28
C LEU A 64 -5.42 -5.27 22.60
N ASN A 65 -5.51 -3.93 22.54
CA ASN A 65 -5.73 -3.07 23.70
C ASN A 65 -7.09 -3.33 24.38
N GLU A 66 -8.14 -3.63 23.61
CA GLU A 66 -9.45 -4.04 24.14
C GLU A 66 -9.43 -5.43 24.78
N SER A 67 -8.48 -6.30 24.41
CA SER A 67 -8.35 -7.67 24.91
C SER A 67 -7.51 -7.80 26.20
N GLY A 68 -6.91 -6.70 26.69
CA GLY A 68 -6.33 -6.61 28.04
C GLY A 68 -4.88 -7.06 28.23
N GLU A 69 -4.14 -7.39 27.16
CA GLU A 69 -2.70 -7.66 27.24
C GLU A 69 -1.96 -6.91 26.13
N THR A 70 -1.11 -5.95 26.51
CA THR A 70 -0.26 -5.21 25.58
C THR A 70 1.20 -5.58 25.79
N GLN A 71 1.84 -6.08 24.74
CA GLN A 71 3.25 -5.85 24.51
C GLN A 71 3.35 -4.99 23.25
N ALA A 72 4.05 -3.86 23.35
CA ALA A 72 4.33 -3.03 22.19
C ALA A 72 5.03 -3.89 21.13
N PHE A 73 4.48 -3.94 19.93
CA PHE A 73 5.14 -4.55 18.78
C PHE A 73 6.26 -3.59 18.33
N ASN A 74 7.35 -3.55 19.10
CA ASN A 74 8.57 -2.87 18.70
C ASN A 74 9.22 -3.73 17.60
N VAL A 75 8.91 -3.42 16.35
CA VAL A 75 9.81 -3.79 15.26
C VAL A 75 11.02 -2.87 15.42
N GLU A 76 12.05 -3.36 16.10
CA GLU A 76 13.36 -2.73 16.05
C GLU A 76 13.82 -2.79 14.59
N ASP A 77 13.72 -1.65 13.89
CA ASP A 77 14.30 -1.41 12.58
C ASP A 77 15.82 -1.54 12.73
N GLU A 78 16.35 -2.77 12.58
CA GLU A 78 17.78 -2.99 12.43
C GLU A 78 18.19 -2.43 11.06
N GLY A 79 18.66 -1.18 11.08
CA GLY A 79 19.24 -0.48 9.93
C GLY A 79 20.58 -1.03 9.45
#